data_AF-Q46107-F1
#
_entry.id   AF-Q46107-F1
#
_cell.length_a   1.000
_cell.length_b   1.000
_cell.length_c   1.000
_cell.angle_alpha   90.00
_cell.angle_beta   90.00
_cell.angle_gamma   90.00
#
_symmetry.space_group_name_H-M   'P 1'
#
loop_
_entity.id
_entity.type
_entity.pdbx_description
1 polymer ?
#
loop_
_entity_poly.entity_id
_entity_poly.type
_entity_poly.pdbx_seq_one_letter_code
_entity_poly.pdbx_strand_id
1 'polypeptide(L)'
;LHLKIENERDLPKTYICELDLDLIRQDFKIAKPYSKFPAITRDLSVLIPKGFEYNQIKNCIEELNLEILENFRLVDIYSDENLKEFYSITISFSFRDINKL
;
A
#
# COMPACT_ATOMS: atom_id res chain seq x y z
N LEU A 1 -15.69 2.95 -16.56
CA LEU A 1 -17.05 2.79 -17.08
C LEU A 1 -17.03 1.50 -17.92
N HIS A 2 -18.10 0.69 -17.96
CA HIS A 2 -18.05 -0.53 -18.77
C HIS A 2 -17.90 -0.18 -20.26
N LEU A 3 -17.03 -0.88 -21.00
CA LEU A 3 -16.65 -0.57 -22.39
C LEU A 3 -17.87 -0.40 -23.32
N LYS A 4 -18.91 -1.19 -23.09
CA LYS A 4 -20.18 -1.08 -23.83
C LYS A 4 -20.82 0.31 -23.73
N ILE A 5 -20.82 0.91 -22.53
CA ILE A 5 -21.40 2.23 -22.27
C ILE A 5 -20.54 3.34 -22.88
N GLU A 6 -19.21 3.16 -22.87
CA GLU A 6 -18.26 4.09 -23.50
C GLU A 6 -18.53 4.18 -25.02
N ASN A 7 -18.64 3.02 -25.68
CA ASN A 7 -18.90 2.96 -27.12
C ASN A 7 -20.29 3.47 -27.51
N GLU A 8 -21.33 3.13 -26.72
CA GLU A 8 -22.70 3.60 -26.99
C GLU A 8 -22.85 5.12 -26.86
N ARG A 9 -21.96 5.78 -26.11
CA ARG A 9 -22.04 7.23 -25.84
C ARG A 9 -20.91 8.04 -26.46
N ASP A 10 -20.12 7.41 -27.34
CA ASP A 10 -18.94 8.03 -27.98
C ASP A 10 -18.01 8.70 -26.95
N LEU A 11 -17.84 8.05 -25.79
CA LEU A 11 -17.01 8.55 -24.71
C LEU A 11 -15.60 7.98 -24.86
N PRO A 12 -14.55 8.78 -24.57
CA PRO A 12 -13.21 8.24 -24.40
C PRO A 12 -13.16 7.32 -23.16
N LYS A 13 -12.04 6.61 -22.97
CA LYS A 13 -11.82 5.76 -21.78
C LYS A 13 -12.09 6.56 -20.49
N THR A 14 -13.16 6.21 -19.78
CA THR A 14 -13.74 7.03 -18.70
C THR A 14 -13.83 6.24 -17.40
N TYR A 15 -13.41 6.85 -16.29
CA TYR A 15 -13.53 6.27 -14.94
C TYR A 15 -14.51 7.12 -14.13
N ILE A 16 -15.43 6.46 -13.42
CA ILE A 16 -16.42 7.12 -12.57
C ILE A 16 -16.32 6.49 -11.19
N CYS A 17 -16.35 7.32 -10.15
CA CYS A 17 -16.43 6.94 -8.75
C CYS A 17 -17.51 7.82 -8.10
N GLU A 18 -18.41 7.20 -7.37
CA GLU A 18 -19.44 7.87 -6.57
C GLU A 18 -19.21 7.51 -5.10
N LEU A 19 -19.22 8.51 -4.23
CA LEU A 19 -19.00 8.36 -2.80
C LEU A 19 -20.16 8.99 -2.05
N ASP A 20 -20.82 8.20 -1.21
CA ASP A 20 -21.80 8.70 -0.26
C ASP A 20 -21.07 9.33 0.93
N LEU A 21 -21.20 10.65 1.08
CA LEU A 21 -20.52 11.40 2.13
C LEU A 21 -21.13 11.14 3.51
N ASP A 22 -22.40 10.75 3.60
CA ASP A 22 -23.07 10.49 4.88
C ASP A 22 -22.52 9.22 5.56
N LEU A 23 -21.92 8.32 4.77
CA LEU A 23 -21.25 7.11 5.26
C LEU A 23 -19.78 7.33 5.65
N ILE A 24 -19.20 8.50 5.33
CA ILE A 24 -17.81 8.80 5.67
C ILE A 24 -17.74 9.28 7.12
N ARG A 25 -17.19 8.43 8.00
CA ARG A 25 -16.92 8.82 9.39
C ARG A 25 -15.95 10.00 9.45
N GLN A 26 -16.35 11.05 10.15
CA GLN A 26 -15.47 12.14 10.54
C GLN A 26 -14.80 11.82 11.88
N ASP A 27 -13.61 11.23 11.82
CA ASP A 27 -12.81 11.01 13.02
C ASP A 27 -12.00 12.27 13.37
N PHE A 28 -12.06 12.67 14.64
CA PHE A 28 -11.25 13.77 15.15
C PHE A 28 -9.76 13.40 15.06
N LYS A 29 -8.95 14.31 14.50
CA LYS A 29 -7.49 14.16 14.50
C LYS A 29 -6.95 14.46 15.89
N ILE A 30 -6.64 13.41 16.65
CA ILE A 30 -5.96 13.51 17.95
C ILE A 30 -4.46 13.65 17.71
N ALA A 31 -3.86 14.71 18.25
CA ALA A 31 -2.42 14.91 18.20
C ALA A 31 -1.70 13.80 18.98
N LYS A 32 -0.68 13.19 18.35
CA LYS A 32 0.18 12.19 18.98
C LYS A 32 1.56 12.79 19.21
N PRO A 33 2.25 12.44 20.30
CA PRO A 33 3.64 12.83 20.50
C PRO A 33 4.50 12.31 19.35
N TYR A 34 5.41 13.15 18.88
CA TYR A 34 6.33 12.82 17.79
C TYR A 34 7.70 12.48 18.38
N SER A 35 8.32 11.40 17.91
CA SER A 35 9.68 11.03 18.34
C SER A 35 10.70 12.02 17.77
N LYS A 36 11.63 12.49 18.61
CA LYS A 36 12.75 13.35 18.18
C LYS A 36 13.82 12.57 17.41
N PHE A 37 13.75 11.24 17.41
CA PHE A 37 14.74 10.38 16.77
C PHE A 37 14.47 10.23 15.27
N PRO A 38 15.52 10.21 14.44
CA PRO A 38 15.36 10.02 13.00
C PRO A 38 14.73 8.65 12.72
N ALA A 39 13.89 8.60 11.68
CA ALA A 39 13.41 7.32 11.17
C ALA A 39 14.52 6.61 10.38
N ILE A 40 14.50 5.29 10.42
CA ILE A 40 15.37 4.43 9.61
C ILE A 40 14.50 3.74 8.58
N THR A 41 14.88 3.88 7.31
CA THR A 41 14.20 3.19 6.21
C THR A 41 14.98 1.94 5.79
N ARG A 42 14.25 0.87 5.49
CA ARG A 42 14.79 -0.38 4.92
C ARG A 42 13.88 -0.86 3.82
N ASP A 43 14.47 -1.25 2.70
CA ASP A 43 13.75 -1.82 1.58
C ASP A 43 13.99 -3.33 1.55
N LEU A 44 12.92 -4.08 1.30
CA LEU A 44 12.96 -5.53 1.19
C LEU A 44 12.29 -5.92 -0.13
N SER A 45 13.05 -6.59 -0.99
CA SER A 45 12.55 -7.18 -2.22
C SER A 45 12.29 -8.68 -2.02
N VAL A 46 11.08 -9.13 -2.34
CA VAL A 46 10.68 -10.54 -2.24
C VAL A 46 10.06 -11.03 -3.54
N LEU A 47 10.27 -12.30 -3.86
CA LEU A 47 9.61 -12.96 -4.99
C LEU A 47 8.24 -13.46 -4.57
N ILE A 48 7.20 -13.06 -5.30
CA ILE A 48 5.81 -13.45 -5.07
C ILE A 48 5.23 -14.10 -6.34
N PRO A 49 4.39 -15.14 -6.23
CA PRO A 49 3.71 -15.71 -7.39
C PRO A 49 2.81 -14.67 -8.09
N LYS A 50 2.70 -14.77 -9.41
CA LYS A 50 1.74 -13.98 -10.20
C LYS A 50 0.31 -14.29 -9.72
N GLY A 51 -0.49 -13.25 -9.50
CA GLY A 51 -1.84 -13.37 -8.95
C GLY A 51 -1.91 -13.40 -7.42
N PHE A 52 -0.77 -13.37 -6.72
CA PHE A 52 -0.77 -13.21 -5.26
C PHE A 52 -1.30 -11.81 -4.87
N GLU A 53 -2.23 -11.76 -3.93
CA GLU A 53 -2.86 -10.49 -3.54
C GLU A 53 -1.96 -9.72 -2.58
N TYR A 54 -1.67 -8.45 -2.92
CA TYR A 54 -0.91 -7.56 -2.04
C TYR A 54 -1.54 -7.42 -0.64
N ASN A 55 -2.87 -7.52 -0.55
CA ASN A 55 -3.58 -7.44 0.72
C ASN A 55 -3.15 -8.53 1.72
N GLN A 56 -2.77 -9.71 1.23
CA GLN A 56 -2.25 -10.79 2.08
C GLN A 56 -0.88 -10.41 2.68
N ILE A 57 -0.01 -9.76 1.89
CA ILE A 57 1.28 -9.25 2.37
C ILE A 57 1.05 -8.14 3.41
N LYS A 58 0.14 -7.22 3.11
CA LYS A 58 -0.24 -6.11 4.01
C LYS A 58 -0.71 -6.63 5.36
N ASN A 59 -1.66 -7.57 5.36
CA ASN A 59 -2.19 -8.18 6.59
C ASN A 59 -1.09 -8.89 7.37
N CYS A 60 -0.24 -9.66 6.69
CA CYS A 60 0.88 -10.34 7.33
C CYS A 60 1.83 -9.37 8.04
N ILE A 61 2.13 -8.20 7.44
CA ILE A 61 2.97 -7.18 8.08
C ILE A 61 2.25 -6.53 9.27
N GLU A 62 0.96 -6.24 9.14
CA GLU A 62 0.14 -5.64 10.20
C GLU A 62 -0.01 -6.59 11.41
N GLU A 63 -0.14 -7.89 11.17
CA GLU A 63 -0.24 -8.94 12.21
C GLU A 63 1.04 -9.10 13.05
N LEU A 64 2.20 -8.64 12.56
CA LEU A 64 3.45 -8.66 13.34
C LEU A 64 3.40 -7.69 14.53
N ASN A 65 2.49 -6.71 14.51
CA ASN A 65 2.27 -5.73 15.58
C ASN A 65 3.57 -5.09 16.11
N LEU A 66 4.45 -4.68 15.20
CA LEU A 66 5.75 -4.09 15.52
C LEU A 66 5.58 -2.64 16.00
N GLU A 67 5.84 -2.39 17.28
CA GLU A 67 5.68 -1.04 17.88
C GLU A 67 6.51 0.05 17.19
N ILE A 68 7.70 -0.31 16.70
CA ILE A 68 8.62 0.62 16.05
C ILE A 68 8.35 0.81 14.54
N LEU A 69 7.44 0.03 13.94
CA LEU A 69 7.11 0.17 12.51
C LEU A 69 6.14 1.34 12.34
N GLU A 70 6.64 2.47 11.84
CA GLU A 70 5.86 3.68 11.65
C GLU A 70 4.95 3.58 10.41
N ASN A 71 5.49 3.04 9.31
CA ASN A 71 4.74 2.75 8.10
C ASN A 71 5.52 1.79 7.18
N PHE A 72 4.81 1.24 6.20
CA PHE A 72 5.41 0.55 5.06
C PHE A 72 4.65 0.89 3.79
N ARG A 73 5.33 0.80 2.64
CA ARG A 73 4.73 1.08 1.33
C ARG A 73 5.36 0.24 0.24
N LEU A 74 4.52 -0.11 -0.73
CA LEU A 74 4.98 -0.67 -1.99
C LEU A 74 5.78 0.39 -2.76
N VAL A 75 7.03 0.05 -3.11
CA VAL A 75 7.92 0.92 -3.89
C VAL A 75 7.91 0.52 -5.35
N ASP A 76 8.08 -0.77 -5.62
CA ASP A 76 8.29 -1.26 -6.98
C ASP A 76 7.74 -2.68 -7.15
N ILE A 77 7.32 -2.98 -8.38
CA ILE A 77 6.98 -4.32 -8.85
C ILE A 77 7.79 -4.57 -10.13
N TYR A 78 8.77 -5.45 -10.03
CA TYR A 78 9.62 -5.84 -11.14
C TYR A 78 9.20 -7.20 -11.72
N SER A 79 9.21 -7.28 -13.05
CA SER A 79 8.89 -8.49 -13.81
C SER A 79 9.82 -8.65 -15.01
N ASP A 80 10.34 -9.86 -15.22
CA ASP A 80 11.18 -10.23 -16.36
C ASP A 80 10.84 -11.66 -16.83
N GLU A 81 11.18 -12.01 -18.06
CA GLU A 81 11.02 -13.35 -18.63
C GLU A 81 11.72 -14.41 -17.77
N ASN A 82 12.87 -14.07 -17.19
CA ASN A 82 13.62 -14.93 -16.28
C ASN A 82 12.86 -15.27 -14.98
N LEU A 83 11.92 -14.41 -14.55
CA LEU A 83 11.13 -14.61 -13.34
C LEU A 83 9.89 -15.49 -13.56
N LYS A 84 9.58 -15.83 -14.82
CA LYS A 84 8.51 -16.77 -15.22
C LYS A 84 7.16 -16.47 -14.54
N GLU A 85 6.85 -17.19 -13.47
CA GLU A 85 5.58 -17.12 -12.72
C GLU A 85 5.65 -16.23 -11.48
N PHE A 86 6.74 -15.48 -11.29
CA PHE A 86 6.94 -14.62 -10.14
C PHE A 86 7.06 -13.13 -10.52
N TYR A 87 6.73 -12.27 -9.56
CA TYR A 87 7.08 -10.86 -9.53
C TYR A 87 8.06 -10.62 -8.38
N SER A 88 9.03 -9.73 -8.57
CA SER A 88 9.82 -9.19 -7.46
C SER A 88 9.15 -7.92 -6.96
N ILE A 89 8.61 -7.96 -5.75
CA ILE A 89 7.96 -6.82 -5.11
C ILE A 89 8.91 -6.21 -4.09
N THR A 90 9.10 -4.89 -4.13
CA THR A 90 9.94 -4.16 -3.18
C THR A 90 9.06 -3.34 -2.24
N ILE A 91 9.18 -3.61 -0.94
CA ILE A 91 8.44 -2.91 0.12
C ILE A 91 9.44 -2.12 0.95
N SER A 92 9.17 -0.83 1.11
CA SER A 92 9.94 0.04 2.00
C SER A 92 9.27 0.13 3.35
N PHE A 93 10.04 -0.05 4.40
CA PHE A 93 9.63 -0.01 5.80
C PHE A 93 10.30 1.18 6.46
N SER A 94 9.52 2.00 7.18
CA SER A 94 10.01 3.09 7.99
C SER A 94 9.89 2.72 9.46
N PHE A 95 11.01 2.68 10.16
CA PHE A 95 11.08 2.36 11.58
C PHE A 95 11.46 3.60 12.39
N ARG A 96 10.76 3.83 13.49
CA ARG A 96 11.02 4.94 14.41
C ARG A 96 10.71 4.52 15.84
N ASP A 97 11.70 4.63 16.70
CA ASP A 97 11.58 4.37 18.12
C ASP A 97 11.29 5.68 18.87
N ILE A 98 10.38 5.64 19.86
CA ILE A 98 10.03 6.77 20.71
C ILE A 98 10.78 6.75 22.06
N ASN A 99 11.31 5.58 22.45
CA ASN A 99 11.89 5.29 23.75
C ASN A 99 13.42 5.15 23.74
N LYS A 100 14.07 5.30 22.59
CA LYS A 100 15.52 5.16 22.48
C LYS A 100 16.19 6.24 23.35
N LEU A 101 16.85 5.82 24.44
CA LEU A 101 17.68 6.68 25.30
C LEU A 101 19.00 7.04 24.62
#